data_AF-A0AAP6B6K8-F1
#
_entry.id   AF-A0AAP6B6K8-F1
#
_cell.length_a   1.000
_cell.length_b   1.000
_cell.length_c   1.000
_cell.angle_alpha   90.00
_cell.angle_beta   90.00
_cell.angle_gamma   90.00
#
_symmetry.space_group_name_H-M   'P 1'
#
loop_
_entity.id
_entity.type
_entity.pdbx_description
1 polymer ?
#
loop_
_entity_poly.entity_id
_entity_poly.type
_entity_poly.pdbx_seq_one_letter_code
_entity_poly.pdbx_strand_id
1 'polypeptide(L)'
;MNVFETTKKRRAGRLLRGELRTAEALLREAAEREEARDAEVRELRRRLQLAEEREFEQLVENEQLYDALQGANSKVRFLKRQLEESGLRTPPPDPLPRPVTFAELLDRLPEFPHLRFTGNPKRTKDLDTHGIANWVSVAWDAIRALDEYAAHGTGVDFRQWCDNLPETCQFPFPAGKVTMRESETVANHHEWRRQRTFPVPGGRLFMQSHLRIGSGNTVSPRLYFHDDTANSGLVYVGYLGAHLDNTHT
;
A
#
# COMPACT_ATOMS: atom_id res chain seq x y z
N MET A 1 -41.84 66.46 -41.47
CA MET A 1 -41.82 65.03 -41.08
C MET A 1 -40.40 64.46 -41.26
N ASN A 2 -39.41 64.89 -40.46
CA ASN A 2 -38.00 64.49 -40.66
C ASN A 2 -37.14 64.48 -39.37
N VAL A 3 -37.56 65.18 -38.31
CA VAL A 3 -36.80 65.32 -37.04
C VAL A 3 -36.98 64.12 -36.10
N PHE A 4 -38.18 63.53 -36.04
CA PHE A 4 -38.49 62.35 -35.20
C PHE A 4 -37.78 61.08 -35.68
N GLU A 5 -37.66 60.90 -36.99
CA GLU A 5 -37.02 59.74 -37.59
C GLU A 5 -35.48 59.77 -37.38
N THR A 6 -34.89 60.97 -37.41
CA THR A 6 -33.46 61.18 -37.11
C THR A 6 -33.15 60.96 -35.62
N THR A 7 -34.05 61.31 -34.69
CA THR A 7 -33.84 61.03 -33.26
C THR A 7 -33.92 59.52 -32.96
N LYS A 8 -34.87 58.82 -33.58
CA LYS A 8 -35.03 57.36 -33.44
C LYS A 8 -33.81 56.60 -33.99
N LYS A 9 -33.30 56.99 -35.17
CA LYS A 9 -32.06 56.46 -35.76
C LYS A 9 -30.84 56.72 -34.86
N ARG A 10 -30.72 57.92 -34.27
CA ARG A 10 -29.62 58.25 -33.32
C ARG A 10 -29.67 57.42 -32.04
N ARG A 11 -30.86 57.15 -31.50
CA ARG A 11 -31.05 56.29 -30.30
C ARG A 11 -30.72 54.84 -30.60
N ALA A 12 -31.21 54.30 -31.71
CA ALA A 12 -30.88 52.94 -32.17
C ALA A 12 -29.37 52.75 -32.39
N GLY A 13 -28.71 53.71 -33.05
CA GLY A 13 -27.25 53.66 -33.21
C GLY A 13 -26.46 53.75 -31.90
N ARG A 14 -27.01 54.38 -30.86
CA ARG A 14 -26.38 54.44 -29.53
C ARG A 14 -26.53 53.11 -28.77
N LEU A 15 -27.67 52.45 -28.90
CA LEU A 15 -27.92 51.10 -28.36
C LEU A 15 -27.01 50.06 -29.01
N LEU A 16 -26.95 50.04 -30.35
CA LEU A 16 -26.06 49.14 -31.10
C LEU A 16 -24.58 49.32 -30.73
N ARG A 17 -24.12 50.57 -30.52
CA ARG A 17 -22.76 50.84 -30.02
C ARG A 17 -22.55 50.40 -28.57
N GLY A 18 -23.61 50.36 -27.75
CA GLY A 18 -23.57 49.79 -26.40
C GLY A 18 -23.40 48.28 -26.45
N GLU A 19 -24.24 47.61 -27.25
CA GLU A 19 -24.24 46.15 -27.45
C GLU A 19 -22.92 45.66 -28.07
N LEU A 20 -22.38 46.39 -29.04
CA LEU A 20 -21.08 46.07 -29.64
C LEU A 20 -19.96 46.11 -28.60
N ARG A 21 -19.93 47.13 -27.74
CA ARG A 21 -18.92 47.23 -26.67
C ARG A 21 -19.04 46.12 -25.64
N THR A 22 -20.26 45.69 -25.30
CA THR A 22 -20.46 44.55 -24.41
C THR A 22 -20.05 43.24 -25.05
N ALA A 23 -20.31 43.05 -26.35
CA ALA A 23 -19.87 41.87 -27.08
C ALA A 23 -18.34 41.80 -27.20
N GLU A 24 -17.68 42.94 -27.46
CA GLU A 24 -16.22 43.06 -27.47
C GLU A 24 -15.60 42.72 -26.11
N ALA A 25 -16.21 43.17 -25.01
CA ALA A 25 -15.75 42.85 -23.65
C ALA A 25 -15.88 41.35 -23.33
N LEU A 26 -17.00 40.72 -23.70
CA LEU A 26 -17.22 39.29 -23.49
C LEU A 26 -16.27 38.42 -24.34
N LEU A 27 -16.01 38.82 -25.59
CA LEU A 27 -15.05 38.15 -26.45
C LEU A 27 -13.63 38.21 -25.87
N ARG A 28 -13.25 39.37 -25.32
CA ARG A 28 -11.95 39.54 -24.66
C ARG A 28 -11.83 38.65 -23.43
N GLU A 29 -12.86 38.62 -22.58
CA GLU A 29 -12.86 37.76 -21.39
C GLU A 29 -12.83 36.27 -21.77
N ALA A 30 -13.54 35.87 -22.84
CA ALA A 30 -13.50 34.51 -23.35
C ALA A 30 -12.11 34.14 -23.87
N ALA A 31 -11.45 35.04 -24.61
CA ALA A 31 -10.09 34.83 -25.09
C ALA A 31 -9.08 34.70 -23.94
N GLU A 32 -9.18 35.55 -22.91
CA GLU A 32 -8.31 35.47 -21.73
C GLU A 32 -8.49 34.14 -20.96
N ARG A 33 -9.73 33.62 -20.87
CA ARG A 33 -10.00 32.30 -20.28
C ARG A 33 -9.48 31.14 -21.13
N GLU A 34 -9.57 31.25 -22.46
CA GLU A 34 -9.03 30.26 -23.39
C GLU A 34 -7.50 30.19 -23.28
N GLU A 35 -6.83 31.35 -23.26
CA GLU A 35 -5.38 31.43 -23.05
C GLU A 35 -4.94 30.84 -21.70
N ALA A 36 -5.69 31.09 -20.63
CA ALA A 36 -5.41 30.52 -19.31
C ALA A 36 -5.56 28.98 -19.31
N ARG A 37 -6.60 28.45 -19.95
CA ARG A 37 -6.81 27.00 -20.09
C ARG A 37 -5.72 26.36 -20.93
N ASP A 38 -5.31 27.00 -22.02
CA ASP A 38 -4.23 26.52 -22.86
C ASP A 38 -2.89 26.50 -22.11
N ALA A 39 -2.64 27.49 -21.25
CA ALA A 39 -1.48 27.49 -20.38
C ALA A 39 -1.51 26.33 -19.38
N GLU A 40 -2.67 26.05 -18.77
CA GLU A 40 -2.86 24.92 -17.87
C GLU A 40 -2.66 23.58 -18.58
N VAL A 41 -3.25 23.39 -19.77
CA VAL A 41 -3.07 22.18 -20.58
C VAL A 41 -1.61 21.96 -20.95
N ARG A 42 -0.87 23.03 -21.30
CA ARG A 42 0.57 22.94 -21.58
C ARG A 42 1.36 22.49 -20.36
N GLU A 43 1.07 23.06 -19.19
CA GLU A 43 1.75 22.67 -17.94
C GLU A 43 1.43 21.23 -17.53
N LEU A 44 0.17 20.81 -17.66
CA LEU A 44 -0.24 19.42 -17.39
C LEU A 44 0.46 18.44 -18.32
N ARG A 45 0.55 18.76 -19.62
CA ARG A 45 1.29 17.92 -20.59
C ARG A 45 2.77 17.82 -20.23
N ARG A 46 3.41 18.93 -19.81
CA ARG A 46 4.81 18.93 -19.36
C ARG A 46 5.01 18.05 -18.11
N ARG A 47 4.08 18.11 -17.15
CA ARG A 47 4.12 17.27 -15.95
C ARG A 47 3.92 15.80 -16.28
N LEU A 48 3.02 15.48 -17.21
CA LEU A 48 2.79 14.11 -17.67
C LEU A 48 4.06 13.55 -18.31
N GLN A 49 4.67 14.30 -19.23
CA GLN A 49 5.91 13.89 -19.87
C GLN A 49 7.03 13.62 -18.86
N LEU A 50 7.23 14.51 -17.88
CA LEU A 50 8.22 14.30 -16.82
C LEU A 50 7.91 13.10 -15.92
N ALA A 51 6.63 12.76 -15.73
CA ALA A 51 6.22 11.59 -14.97
C ALA A 51 6.49 10.30 -15.76
N GLU A 52 6.18 10.30 -17.06
CA GLU A 52 6.47 9.18 -17.98
C GLU A 52 7.98 8.91 -18.09
N GLU A 53 8.80 9.96 -18.19
CA GLU A 53 10.27 9.85 -18.19
C GLU A 53 10.80 9.21 -16.90
N ARG A 54 10.28 9.62 -15.73
CA ARG A 54 10.65 9.01 -14.44
C ARG A 54 10.19 7.57 -14.30
N GLU A 55 8.99 7.25 -14.78
CA GLU A 55 8.49 5.87 -14.76
C GLU A 55 9.37 4.96 -15.62
N PHE A 56 9.79 5.44 -16.80
CA PHE A 56 10.72 4.71 -17.65
C PHE A 56 12.08 4.47 -16.96
N GLU A 57 12.66 5.50 -16.33
CA GLU A 57 13.89 5.35 -15.55
C GLU A 57 13.74 4.33 -14.40
N GLN A 58 12.63 4.37 -13.68
CA GLN A 58 12.33 3.43 -12.60
C GLN A 58 12.17 1.99 -13.09
N LEU A 59 11.56 1.78 -14.27
CA LEU A 59 11.43 0.46 -14.87
C LEU A 59 12.80 -0.14 -15.19
N VAL A 60 13.70 0.66 -15.77
CA VAL A 60 15.07 0.23 -16.08
C VAL A 60 15.85 -0.11 -14.81
N GLU A 61 15.77 0.73 -13.77
CA GLU A 61 16.42 0.47 -12.48
C GLU A 61 15.86 -0.81 -11.82
N ASN A 62 14.56 -1.03 -11.90
CA ASN A 62 13.92 -2.23 -11.33
C ASN A 62 14.38 -3.51 -12.03
N GLU A 63 14.49 -3.48 -13.37
CA GLU A 63 15.01 -4.60 -14.16
C GLU A 63 16.46 -4.95 -13.75
N GLN A 64 17.31 -3.94 -13.59
CA GLN A 64 18.70 -4.13 -13.13
C GLN A 64 18.77 -4.71 -11.70
N LEU A 65 17.92 -4.22 -10.80
CA LEU A 65 17.82 -4.75 -9.44
C LEU A 65 17.31 -6.20 -9.43
N TYR A 66 16.36 -6.52 -10.30
CA TYR A 66 15.83 -7.87 -10.45
C TYR A 66 16.90 -8.83 -10.94
N ASP A 67 17.68 -8.45 -11.96
CA ASP A 67 18.79 -9.26 -12.47
C ASP A 67 19.88 -9.46 -11.42
N ALA A 68 20.23 -8.41 -10.67
CA ALA A 68 21.18 -8.50 -9.56
C ALA A 68 20.67 -9.45 -8.46
N LEU A 69 19.38 -9.38 -8.13
CA LEU A 69 18.74 -10.27 -7.16
C LEU A 69 18.75 -11.73 -7.65
N GLN A 70 18.45 -11.98 -8.92
CA GLN A 70 18.52 -13.32 -9.52
C GLN A 70 19.95 -13.88 -9.53
N GLY A 71 20.94 -13.03 -9.83
CA GLY A 71 22.35 -13.37 -9.77
C GLY A 71 22.81 -13.72 -8.35
N ALA A 72 22.46 -12.88 -7.37
CA ALA A 72 22.75 -13.11 -5.96
C ALA A 72 22.09 -14.40 -5.45
N ASN A 73 20.81 -14.62 -5.75
CA ASN A 73 20.08 -15.83 -5.36
C ASN A 73 20.68 -17.09 -5.97
N SER A 74 21.11 -17.03 -7.23
CA SER A 74 21.78 -18.16 -7.89
C SER A 74 23.14 -18.46 -7.25
N LYS A 75 23.89 -17.42 -6.87
CA LYS A 75 25.16 -17.57 -6.13
C LYS A 75 24.96 -18.13 -4.73
N VAL A 76 23.94 -17.67 -4.01
CA VAL A 76 23.55 -18.22 -2.70
C VAL A 76 23.17 -19.69 -2.83
N ARG A 77 22.36 -20.09 -3.82
CA ARG A 77 22.01 -21.50 -4.05
C ARG A 77 23.23 -22.35 -4.38
N PHE A 78 24.14 -21.85 -5.21
CA PHE A 78 25.37 -22.54 -5.56
C PHE A 78 26.29 -22.74 -4.34
N LEU A 79 26.53 -21.68 -3.55
CA LEU A 79 27.35 -21.76 -2.34
C LEU A 79 26.72 -22.67 -1.28
N LYS A 80 25.39 -22.61 -1.11
CA LYS A 80 24.67 -23.52 -0.21
C LYS A 80 24.89 -24.99 -0.59
N ARG A 81 24.78 -25.33 -1.88
CA ARG A 81 25.04 -26.69 -2.39
C ARG A 81 26.49 -27.12 -2.17
N GLN A 82 27.46 -26.25 -2.47
CA GLN A 82 28.88 -26.57 -2.25
C GLN A 82 29.21 -26.81 -0.77
N LEU A 83 28.65 -26.01 0.13
CA LEU A 83 28.82 -26.19 1.58
C LEU A 83 28.17 -27.46 2.11
N GLU A 84 27.05 -27.88 1.51
CA GLU A 84 26.37 -29.16 1.80
C GLU A 84 27.21 -30.35 1.30
N GLU A 85 27.72 -30.29 0.07
CA GLU A 85 28.59 -31.32 -0.53
C GLU A 85 29.92 -31.47 0.22
N SER A 86 30.45 -30.39 0.80
CA SER A 86 31.70 -30.40 1.57
C SER A 86 31.52 -30.80 3.04
N GLY A 87 30.28 -31.07 3.49
CA GLY A 87 29.97 -31.41 4.89
C GLY A 87 30.24 -30.29 5.90
N LEU A 88 30.56 -29.07 5.42
CA LEU A 88 30.82 -27.88 6.26
C LEU A 88 29.51 -27.21 6.71
N ARG A 89 28.38 -27.64 6.16
CA ARG A 89 27.04 -27.20 6.53
C ARG A 89 26.11 -28.41 6.54
N THR A 90 25.54 -28.71 7.69
CA THR A 90 24.37 -29.59 7.78
C THR A 90 23.17 -28.88 7.14
N PRO A 91 22.30 -29.61 6.39
CA PRO A 91 21.07 -29.02 5.90
C PRO A 91 20.31 -28.43 7.09
N PRO A 92 19.75 -27.21 6.95
CA PRO A 92 18.92 -26.66 8.01
C PRO A 92 17.86 -27.72 8.36
N PRO A 93 17.57 -27.95 9.66
CA PRO A 93 16.47 -28.82 10.06
C PRO A 93 15.25 -28.44 9.23
N ASP A 94 14.62 -29.45 8.64
CA ASP A 94 13.46 -29.27 7.77
C ASP A 94 12.52 -28.26 8.45
N PRO A 95 12.34 -27.04 7.89
CA PRO A 95 11.51 -26.06 8.54
C PRO A 95 10.14 -26.70 8.64
N LEU A 96 9.59 -26.75 9.86
CA LEU A 96 8.26 -27.29 10.16
C LEU A 96 7.36 -27.15 8.93
N PRO A 97 6.76 -28.26 8.44
CA PRO A 97 6.08 -28.28 7.14
C PRO A 97 5.17 -27.05 7.03
N ARG A 98 5.33 -26.24 5.99
CA ARG A 98 4.58 -24.97 5.88
C ARG A 98 3.08 -25.28 5.76
N PRO A 99 2.21 -24.46 6.37
CA PRO A 99 0.79 -24.64 6.17
C PRO A 99 0.44 -24.47 4.69
N VAL A 100 -0.47 -25.31 4.20
CA VAL A 100 -0.96 -25.26 2.82
C VAL A 100 -2.25 -24.46 2.69
N THR A 101 -2.92 -24.18 3.81
CA THR A 101 -4.16 -23.38 3.88
C THR A 101 -4.09 -22.34 4.99
N PHE A 102 -4.90 -21.28 4.88
CA PHE A 102 -5.13 -20.30 5.95
C PHE A 102 -5.82 -20.93 7.16
N ALA A 103 -6.66 -21.95 6.96
CA ALA A 103 -7.21 -22.74 8.05
C ALA A 103 -6.11 -23.42 8.88
N GLU A 104 -5.20 -24.14 8.22
CA GLU A 104 -4.06 -24.78 8.89
C GLU A 104 -3.12 -23.77 9.54
N LEU A 105 -2.86 -22.64 8.86
CA LEU A 105 -2.06 -21.55 9.42
C LEU A 105 -2.65 -21.03 10.74
N LEU A 106 -3.97 -20.87 10.83
CA LEU A 106 -4.64 -20.46 12.06
C LEU A 106 -4.52 -21.51 13.17
N ASP A 107 -4.68 -22.79 12.83
CA ASP A 107 -4.60 -23.88 13.81
C ASP A 107 -3.19 -23.97 14.43
N ARG A 108 -2.18 -23.49 13.70
CA ARG A 108 -0.78 -23.47 14.11
C ARG A 108 -0.30 -22.16 14.71
N LEU A 109 -1.12 -21.10 14.73
CA LEU A 109 -0.76 -19.85 15.41
C LEU A 109 -0.41 -20.03 16.91
N PRO A 110 -1.02 -20.95 17.67
CA PRO A 110 -0.60 -21.23 19.04
C PRO A 110 0.83 -21.77 19.21
N GLU A 111 1.50 -22.21 18.12
CA GLU A 111 2.92 -22.60 18.15
C GLU A 111 3.85 -21.41 18.43
N PHE A 112 3.36 -20.17 18.22
CA PHE A 112 4.13 -18.93 18.37
C PHE A 112 3.91 -18.30 19.76
N PRO A 113 4.88 -18.39 20.68
CA PRO A 113 4.68 -17.98 22.07
C PRO A 113 4.39 -16.49 22.22
N HIS A 114 4.92 -15.64 21.34
CA HIS A 114 4.81 -14.18 21.41
C HIS A 114 3.68 -13.61 20.56
N LEU A 115 2.91 -14.45 19.87
CA LEU A 115 1.79 -14.03 19.03
C LEU A 115 0.43 -14.44 19.56
N ARG A 116 -0.54 -13.55 19.46
CA ARG A 116 -1.95 -13.86 19.76
C ARG A 116 -2.85 -13.39 18.63
N PHE A 117 -3.61 -14.31 18.06
CA PHE A 117 -4.66 -13.96 17.11
C PHE A 117 -5.92 -13.53 17.85
N THR A 118 -6.38 -12.32 17.58
CA THR A 118 -7.62 -11.76 18.14
C THR A 118 -8.66 -11.47 17.07
N GLY A 119 -8.29 -11.61 15.79
CA GLY A 119 -9.18 -11.37 14.66
C GLY A 119 -10.31 -12.38 14.50
N ASN A 120 -11.09 -12.21 13.43
CA ASN A 120 -12.15 -13.14 13.06
C ASN A 120 -11.58 -14.29 12.20
N PRO A 121 -11.55 -15.55 12.69
CA PRO A 121 -10.99 -16.68 11.94
C PRO A 121 -11.69 -16.93 10.60
N LYS A 122 -12.98 -16.62 10.49
CA LYS A 122 -13.76 -16.82 9.27
C LYS A 122 -13.19 -16.00 8.11
N ARG A 123 -12.84 -14.73 8.35
CA ARG A 123 -12.27 -13.83 7.33
C ARG A 123 -10.95 -14.35 6.78
N THR A 124 -10.16 -15.01 7.63
CA THR A 124 -8.89 -15.63 7.25
C THR A 124 -9.12 -16.90 6.45
N LYS A 125 -10.01 -17.79 6.90
CA LYS A 125 -10.38 -19.03 6.18
C LYS A 125 -11.02 -18.76 4.82
N ASP A 126 -11.79 -17.67 4.69
CA ASP A 126 -12.38 -17.26 3.41
C ASP A 126 -11.31 -17.04 2.32
N LEU A 127 -10.05 -16.72 2.69
CA LEU A 127 -8.95 -16.58 1.73
C LEU A 127 -8.61 -17.89 1.00
N ASP A 128 -8.87 -19.06 1.61
CA ASP A 128 -8.61 -20.36 0.99
C ASP A 128 -9.45 -20.59 -0.28
N THR A 129 -10.61 -19.93 -0.38
CA THR A 129 -11.49 -20.02 -1.55
C THR A 129 -10.85 -19.46 -2.83
N HIS A 130 -9.82 -18.63 -2.70
CA HIS A 130 -9.08 -18.08 -3.84
C HIS A 130 -7.99 -19.03 -4.37
N GLY A 131 -7.58 -20.05 -3.59
CA GLY A 131 -6.64 -21.08 -4.02
C GLY A 131 -5.22 -20.59 -4.35
N ILE A 132 -4.81 -19.41 -3.85
CA ILE A 132 -3.48 -18.83 -4.15
C ILE A 132 -2.47 -19.25 -3.07
N ALA A 133 -1.74 -20.33 -3.35
CA ALA A 133 -0.78 -20.95 -2.41
C ALA A 133 0.32 -19.99 -1.91
N ASN A 134 0.76 -19.06 -2.75
CA ASN A 134 1.79 -18.08 -2.36
C ASN A 134 1.34 -17.18 -1.19
N TRP A 135 0.05 -16.89 -1.06
CA TRP A 135 -0.44 -16.04 0.02
C TRP A 135 -0.30 -16.69 1.39
N VAL A 136 -0.56 -18.00 1.50
CA VAL A 136 -0.36 -18.76 2.74
C VAL A 136 1.12 -18.77 3.11
N SER A 137 2.00 -18.93 2.13
CA SER A 137 3.45 -18.94 2.35
C SER A 137 3.97 -17.59 2.86
N VAL A 138 3.52 -16.47 2.26
CA VAL A 138 3.89 -15.12 2.71
C VAL A 138 3.30 -14.81 4.08
N ALA A 139 2.06 -15.23 4.36
CA ALA A 139 1.45 -15.07 5.68
C ALA A 139 2.19 -15.86 6.76
N TRP A 140 2.64 -17.08 6.45
CA TRP A 140 3.48 -17.87 7.34
C TRP A 140 4.83 -17.20 7.62
N ASP A 141 5.48 -16.64 6.60
CA ASP A 141 6.72 -15.88 6.78
C ASP A 141 6.50 -14.64 7.65
N ALA A 142 5.41 -13.92 7.45
CA ALA A 142 5.03 -12.77 8.26
C ALA A 142 4.83 -13.12 9.74
N ILE A 143 4.14 -14.22 10.04
CA ILE A 143 3.89 -14.70 11.40
C ILE A 143 5.22 -15.05 12.09
N ARG A 144 6.09 -15.82 11.43
CA ARG A 144 7.39 -16.18 12.00
C ARG A 144 8.26 -14.95 12.30
N ALA A 145 8.27 -13.99 11.38
CA ALA A 145 9.01 -12.74 11.56
C ALA A 145 8.46 -11.89 12.73
N LEU A 146 7.14 -11.80 12.88
CA LEU A 146 6.52 -11.08 13.99
C LEU A 146 6.80 -11.75 15.34
N ASP A 147 6.79 -13.08 15.42
CA ASP A 147 7.13 -13.80 16.65
C ASP A 147 8.60 -13.61 17.03
N GLU A 148 9.51 -13.68 16.06
CA GLU A 148 10.94 -13.43 16.29
C GLU A 148 11.20 -11.99 16.70
N TYR A 149 10.56 -11.02 16.04
CA TYR A 149 10.61 -9.61 16.43
C TYR A 149 10.16 -9.43 17.89
N ALA A 150 9.01 -10.02 18.26
CA ALA A 150 8.45 -9.89 19.58
C ALA A 150 9.35 -10.52 20.67
N ALA A 151 10.04 -11.62 20.34
CA ALA A 151 10.98 -12.28 21.24
C ALA A 151 12.21 -11.41 21.61
N HIS A 152 12.61 -10.49 20.73
CA HIS A 152 13.86 -9.72 20.90
C HIS A 152 13.64 -8.32 21.50
N GLY A 153 12.40 -7.88 21.72
CA GLY A 153 12.06 -6.64 22.44
C GLY A 153 12.90 -5.44 21.99
N THR A 154 12.75 -5.05 20.73
CA THR A 154 13.81 -4.33 19.99
C THR A 154 13.88 -2.81 20.26
N GLY A 155 12.93 -2.24 21.00
CA GLY A 155 12.85 -0.80 21.27
C GLY A 155 12.63 0.09 20.03
N VAL A 156 12.44 -0.53 18.86
CA VAL A 156 12.16 0.08 17.56
C VAL A 156 10.96 -0.63 16.96
N ASP A 157 10.25 0.02 16.03
CA ASP A 157 9.10 -0.59 15.38
C ASP A 157 9.49 -1.73 14.41
N PHE A 158 8.50 -2.58 14.08
CA PHE A 158 8.72 -3.77 13.25
C PHE A 158 9.30 -3.45 11.86
N ARG A 159 8.93 -2.32 11.26
CA ARG A 159 9.46 -1.91 9.95
C ARG A 159 10.94 -1.58 10.07
N GLN A 160 11.32 -0.78 11.07
CA GLN A 160 12.70 -0.42 11.32
C GLN A 160 13.56 -1.66 11.64
N TRP A 161 13.01 -2.62 12.39
CA TRP A 161 13.67 -3.91 12.63
C TRP A 161 13.88 -4.70 11.33
N CYS A 162 12.87 -4.74 10.44
CA CYS A 162 12.99 -5.37 9.12
C CYS A 162 14.00 -4.67 8.19
N ASP A 163 14.18 -3.35 8.32
CA ASP A 163 15.19 -2.59 7.57
C ASP A 163 16.61 -2.79 8.14
N ASN A 164 16.73 -3.18 9.42
CA ASN A 164 18.00 -3.33 10.12
C ASN A 164 18.06 -4.66 10.89
N LEU A 165 17.93 -5.76 10.14
CA LEU A 165 17.87 -7.10 10.72
C LEU A 165 19.16 -7.45 11.47
N PRO A 166 19.07 -7.97 12.71
CA PRO A 166 20.22 -8.54 13.40
C PRO A 166 20.85 -9.68 12.59
N GLU A 167 22.17 -9.87 12.70
CA GLU A 167 22.87 -11.00 12.05
C GLU A 167 22.32 -12.36 12.48
N THR A 168 21.73 -12.43 13.67
CA THR A 168 21.11 -13.63 14.24
C THR A 168 19.68 -13.87 13.78
N CYS A 169 19.09 -12.99 12.96
CA CYS A 169 17.71 -13.12 12.50
C CYS A 169 17.53 -14.37 11.63
N GLN A 170 16.59 -15.22 12.01
CA GLN A 170 16.29 -16.47 11.31
C GLN A 170 15.15 -16.32 10.30
N PHE A 171 14.18 -15.44 10.57
CA PHE A 171 12.95 -15.27 9.81
C PHE A 171 12.78 -13.81 9.35
N PRO A 172 13.54 -13.37 8.34
CA PRO A 172 13.43 -12.02 7.81
C PRO A 172 12.10 -11.82 7.07
N PHE A 173 11.54 -10.61 7.14
CA PHE A 173 10.39 -10.20 6.33
C PHE A 173 10.70 -8.94 5.52
N PRO A 174 10.22 -8.82 4.25
CA PRO A 174 10.56 -7.67 3.42
C PRO A 174 9.97 -6.37 3.98
N ALA A 175 10.84 -5.43 4.36
CA ALA A 175 10.43 -4.16 4.95
C ALA A 175 9.47 -3.36 4.05
N GLY A 176 9.63 -3.41 2.73
CA GLY A 176 8.72 -2.80 1.75
C GLY A 176 7.28 -3.35 1.76
N LYS A 177 7.02 -4.49 2.42
CA LYS A 177 5.67 -5.03 2.66
C LYS A 177 5.06 -4.59 3.99
N VAL A 178 5.84 -3.92 4.85
CA VAL A 178 5.42 -3.45 6.17
C VAL A 178 5.04 -1.97 6.10
N THR A 179 3.85 -1.68 6.61
CA THR A 179 3.34 -0.32 6.79
C THR A 179 3.04 -0.12 8.26
N MET A 180 3.66 0.87 8.93
CA MET A 180 3.41 1.11 10.35
C MET A 180 2.20 2.01 10.62
N ARG A 181 1.81 2.85 9.65
CA ARG A 181 0.70 3.80 9.76
C ARG A 181 -0.23 3.71 8.57
N GLU A 182 -1.53 3.74 8.84
CA GLU A 182 -2.55 3.86 7.80
C GLU A 182 -2.55 5.27 7.21
N SER A 183 -3.13 5.42 6.02
CA SER A 183 -3.26 6.75 5.41
C SER A 183 -4.15 7.66 6.26
N GLU A 184 -3.86 8.95 6.28
CA GLU A 184 -4.67 9.95 6.99
C GLU A 184 -6.12 9.94 6.51
N THR A 185 -6.32 9.75 5.20
CA THR A 185 -7.66 9.61 4.60
C THR A 185 -8.45 8.46 5.21
N VAL A 186 -7.82 7.29 5.38
CA VAL A 186 -8.43 6.12 6.03
C VAL A 186 -8.66 6.36 7.52
N ALA A 187 -7.68 6.94 8.21
CA ALA A 187 -7.75 7.20 9.63
C ALA A 187 -8.84 8.20 10.01
N ASN A 188 -9.06 9.22 9.17
CA ASN A 188 -10.06 10.27 9.41
C ASN A 188 -11.49 9.88 8.98
N HIS A 189 -11.64 8.82 8.18
CA HIS A 189 -12.96 8.33 7.76
C HIS A 189 -13.52 7.33 8.78
N HIS A 190 -14.60 7.70 9.46
CA HIS A 190 -15.18 6.93 10.57
C HIS A 190 -15.41 5.44 10.25
N GLU A 191 -16.05 5.14 9.11
CA GLU A 191 -16.36 3.76 8.71
C GLU A 191 -15.11 2.92 8.44
N TRP A 192 -14.14 3.45 7.70
CA TRP A 192 -12.89 2.77 7.37
C TRP A 192 -11.99 2.57 8.58
N ARG A 193 -11.97 3.56 9.50
CA ARG A 193 -11.31 3.44 10.79
C ARG A 193 -11.95 2.34 11.64
N ARG A 194 -13.27 2.20 11.63
CA ARG A 194 -13.98 1.14 12.36
C ARG A 194 -13.62 -0.25 11.84
N GLN A 195 -13.46 -0.42 10.52
CA GLN A 195 -13.04 -1.71 9.94
C GLN A 195 -11.66 -2.16 10.39
N ARG A 196 -10.79 -1.21 10.75
CA ARG A 196 -9.42 -1.42 11.27
C ARG A 196 -9.34 -1.40 12.79
N THR A 197 -10.49 -1.35 13.46
CA THR A 197 -10.59 -1.41 14.92
C THR A 197 -10.89 -2.84 15.33
N PHE A 198 -9.89 -3.56 15.84
CA PHE A 198 -9.96 -4.98 16.15
C PHE A 198 -10.01 -5.23 17.66
N PRO A 199 -10.59 -6.35 18.11
CA PRO A 199 -10.55 -6.71 19.53
C PRO A 199 -9.11 -7.00 19.97
N VAL A 200 -8.81 -6.64 21.21
CA VAL A 200 -7.57 -6.96 21.94
C VAL A 200 -7.95 -7.27 23.39
N PRO A 201 -7.09 -7.93 24.20
CA PRO A 201 -7.38 -8.08 25.62
C PRO A 201 -7.72 -6.72 26.26
N GLY A 202 -8.85 -6.65 26.97
CA GLY A 202 -9.31 -5.42 27.62
C GLY A 202 -10.06 -4.43 26.73
N GLY A 203 -10.27 -4.69 25.44
CA GLY A 203 -11.12 -3.82 24.62
C GLY A 203 -10.94 -3.96 23.11
N ARG A 204 -10.87 -2.81 22.43
CA ARG A 204 -10.67 -2.72 20.98
C ARG A 204 -9.66 -1.65 20.67
N LEU A 205 -8.85 -1.88 19.65
CA LEU A 205 -7.78 -0.97 19.25
C LEU A 205 -7.83 -0.73 17.74
N PHE A 206 -7.66 0.53 17.35
CA PHE A 206 -7.46 0.91 15.97
C PHE A 206 -6.03 0.52 15.55
N MET A 207 -5.91 -0.59 14.83
CA MET A 207 -4.63 -1.10 14.35
C MET A 207 -4.31 -0.45 13.01
N GLN A 208 -3.21 0.30 12.98
CA GLN A 208 -2.74 0.95 11.77
C GLN A 208 -1.65 0.12 11.08
N SER A 209 -0.85 -0.59 11.87
CA SER A 209 0.27 -1.36 11.36
C SER A 209 -0.23 -2.59 10.63
N HIS A 210 0.24 -2.79 9.40
CA HIS A 210 -0.21 -3.87 8.54
C HIS A 210 0.84 -4.33 7.55
N LEU A 211 0.66 -5.57 7.09
CA LEU A 211 1.54 -6.26 6.15
C LEU A 211 0.80 -6.58 4.86
N ARG A 212 1.43 -6.33 3.72
CA ARG A 212 0.95 -6.81 2.42
C ARG A 212 1.30 -8.28 2.24
N ILE A 213 0.29 -9.14 2.36
CA ILE A 213 0.46 -10.60 2.18
C ILE A 213 0.41 -10.98 0.71
N GLY A 214 -0.51 -10.37 -0.05
CA GLY A 214 -0.65 -10.62 -1.47
C GLY A 214 -1.17 -9.42 -2.24
N SER A 215 -0.97 -9.50 -3.54
CA SER A 215 -1.59 -8.68 -4.56
C SER A 215 -2.35 -9.59 -5.51
N GLY A 216 -3.50 -9.11 -5.98
CA GLY A 216 -4.31 -9.78 -6.99
C GLY A 216 -5.34 -8.81 -7.55
N ASN A 217 -5.80 -9.08 -8.77
CA ASN A 217 -6.74 -8.19 -9.47
C ASN A 217 -8.09 -8.06 -8.74
N THR A 218 -8.49 -9.07 -7.97
CA THR A 218 -9.79 -9.10 -7.26
C THR A 218 -9.63 -9.00 -5.75
N VAL A 219 -8.66 -9.71 -5.18
CA VAL A 219 -8.40 -9.71 -3.74
C VAL A 219 -6.92 -9.52 -3.50
N SER A 220 -6.62 -8.62 -2.58
CA SER A 220 -5.26 -8.37 -2.13
C SER A 220 -5.27 -8.52 -0.60
N PRO A 221 -4.77 -9.64 -0.04
CA PRO A 221 -4.85 -9.86 1.40
C PRO A 221 -3.89 -8.99 2.23
N ARG A 222 -4.30 -8.62 3.45
CA ARG A 222 -3.50 -7.88 4.43
C ARG A 222 -3.58 -8.54 5.80
N LEU A 223 -2.51 -8.38 6.57
CA LEU A 223 -2.44 -8.74 7.98
C LEU A 223 -2.33 -7.46 8.81
N TYR A 224 -3.23 -7.18 9.75
CA TYR A 224 -3.11 -6.07 10.70
C TYR A 224 -2.64 -6.60 12.05
N PHE A 225 -1.71 -5.87 12.65
CA PHE A 225 -1.15 -6.22 13.93
C PHE A 225 -1.00 -5.01 14.86
N HIS A 226 -0.92 -5.31 16.15
CA HIS A 226 -0.56 -4.36 17.19
C HIS A 226 0.64 -4.91 17.95
N ASP A 227 1.71 -4.14 17.95
CA ASP A 227 2.86 -4.37 18.80
C ASP A 227 2.57 -3.87 20.22
N ASP A 228 2.47 -4.82 21.15
CA ASP A 228 2.31 -4.60 22.58
C ASP A 228 3.49 -5.21 23.37
N THR A 229 4.64 -5.38 22.71
CA THR A 229 5.83 -6.02 23.28
C THR A 229 6.37 -5.26 24.50
N ALA A 230 6.23 -3.94 24.52
CA ALA A 230 6.63 -3.10 25.65
C ALA A 230 5.80 -3.33 26.93
N ASN A 231 4.55 -3.81 26.80
CA ASN A 231 3.67 -4.01 27.96
C ASN A 231 3.47 -5.50 28.28
N SER A 232 3.07 -6.31 27.30
CA SER A 232 2.75 -7.73 27.48
C SER A 232 3.80 -8.69 26.91
N GLY A 233 4.77 -8.18 26.15
CA GLY A 233 5.71 -9.03 25.40
C GLY A 233 5.06 -9.72 24.19
N LEU A 234 3.86 -9.28 23.78
CA LEU A 234 3.08 -9.92 22.72
C LEU A 234 2.86 -8.98 21.53
N VAL A 235 2.72 -9.59 20.36
CA VAL A 235 2.12 -8.96 19.19
C VAL A 235 0.74 -9.57 18.96
N TYR A 236 -0.28 -8.71 18.88
CA TYR A 236 -1.65 -9.12 18.58
C TYR A 236 -1.91 -9.03 17.09
N VAL A 237 -2.34 -10.13 16.47
CA VAL A 237 -2.81 -10.16 15.08
C VAL A 237 -4.32 -9.98 15.08
N GLY A 238 -4.78 -8.76 14.79
CA GLY A 238 -6.20 -8.40 14.81
C GLY A 238 -6.94 -8.74 13.52
N TYR A 239 -6.22 -8.97 12.42
CA TYR A 239 -6.84 -9.31 11.13
C TYR A 239 -5.86 -10.01 10.20
N LEU A 240 -6.34 -11.02 9.48
CA LEU A 240 -5.71 -11.57 8.29
C LEU A 240 -6.83 -11.91 7.31
N GLY A 241 -6.89 -11.21 6.19
CA GLY A 241 -8.05 -11.31 5.28
C GLY A 241 -7.89 -10.44 4.05
N ALA A 242 -8.95 -10.33 3.27
CA ALA A 242 -9.01 -9.46 2.09
C ALA A 242 -8.71 -7.99 2.42
N HIS A 243 -8.47 -7.17 1.39
CA HIS A 243 -8.33 -5.73 1.58
C HIS A 243 -9.61 -5.16 2.21
N LEU A 244 -9.47 -4.33 3.24
CA LEU A 244 -10.56 -3.53 3.82
C LEU A 244 -10.80 -2.27 3.00
N ASP A 245 -12.02 -1.76 2.98
CA ASP A 245 -12.41 -0.65 2.10
C ASP A 245 -11.50 0.58 2.27
N ASN A 246 -11.27 1.28 1.15
CA ASN A 246 -10.51 2.52 1.05
C ASN A 246 -10.91 3.27 -0.24
N THR A 247 -10.09 4.23 -0.70
CA THR A 247 -10.35 5.01 -1.93
C THR A 247 -10.26 4.22 -3.23
N HIS A 248 -9.74 2.99 -3.21
CA HIS A 248 -9.46 2.15 -4.38
C HIS A 248 -10.23 0.82 -4.39
N THR A 249 -11.08 0.57 -3.37
CA THR A 249 -11.90 -0.64 -3.21
C THR A 249 -13.33 -0.22 -2.94
#